data_AF-A0A9X3PWK2-F1
#
_entry.id   AF-A0A9X3PWK2-F1
#
_cell.length_a   1.000
_cell.length_b   1.000
_cell.length_c   1.000
_cell.angle_alpha   90.00
_cell.angle_beta   90.00
_cell.angle_gamma   90.00
#
_symmetry.space_group_name_H-M   'P 1'
#
loop_
_entity.id
_entity.type
_entity.pdbx_description
1 polymer ?
#
loop_
_entity_poly.entity_id
_entity_poly.type
_entity_poly.pdbx_seq_one_letter_code
_entity_poly.pdbx_strand_id
1 'polypeptide(L)'
;MTEIIKSPSDVLTIDETCTLLRIPEQALRAEVANGRLPVMRIGAEERIAKSDLHQFLEMSKSQGHGQSGNHARHAMQATATAKGFDLKLASGKPFDYRWPDNTKEHHNEAYVGTVRTTQGVHSLTIGLTEREAAGKLRKRCTVFLDKRPMVEFVGADDFKNSGLLVSVIKKRAKQVSPLVGPPPEYSGFNVGPYNEYVKGPYASTNLAVICKKD
;
A
#
# COMPACT_ATOMS: atom_id res chain seq x y z
N MET A 1 15.60 -8.73 23.24
CA MET A 1 14.92 -9.54 22.20
C MET A 1 14.25 -8.58 21.24
N THR A 2 14.67 -8.59 19.98
CA THR A 2 14.24 -7.60 18.99
C THR A 2 13.02 -8.13 18.24
N GLU A 3 11.82 -7.80 18.69
CA GLU A 3 10.63 -7.95 17.85
C GLU A 3 10.62 -6.80 16.84
N ILE A 4 11.12 -7.11 15.64
CA ILE A 4 10.89 -6.28 14.46
C ILE A 4 9.39 -6.36 14.19
N ILE A 5 8.66 -5.29 14.52
CA ILE A 5 7.28 -5.08 14.06
C ILE A 5 7.33 -4.98 12.53
N LYS A 6 7.33 -6.13 11.85
CA LYS A 6 7.03 -6.22 10.43
C LYS A 6 5.59 -5.76 10.31
N SER A 7 5.36 -4.52 9.89
CA SER A 7 4.04 -4.18 9.34
C SER A 7 3.84 -5.10 8.13
N PRO A 8 2.88 -6.04 8.15
CA PRO A 8 2.58 -6.79 6.95
C PRO A 8 1.87 -5.80 6.03
N SER A 9 2.57 -5.27 5.02
CA SER A 9 1.84 -4.75 3.87
C SER A 9 1.02 -5.91 3.29
N ASP A 10 -0.26 -5.66 3.04
CA ASP A 10 -1.18 -6.63 2.40
C ASP A 10 -0.87 -6.82 0.92
N VAL A 11 0.05 -6.02 0.42
CA VAL A 11 0.59 -6.07 -0.93
C VAL A 11 2.09 -6.34 -0.85
N LEU A 12 2.54 -7.27 -1.70
CA LEU A 12 3.92 -7.66 -1.87
C LEU A 12 4.42 -7.18 -3.23
N THR A 13 5.68 -6.75 -3.32
CA THR A 13 6.31 -6.56 -4.63
C THR A 13 6.59 -7.93 -5.32
N ILE A 14 6.91 -7.91 -6.61
CA ILE A 14 7.38 -9.11 -7.34
C ILE A 14 8.56 -9.75 -6.62
N ASP A 15 9.58 -8.96 -6.27
CA ASP A 15 10.79 -9.42 -5.58
C ASP A 15 10.48 -10.04 -4.21
N GLU A 16 9.59 -9.42 -3.44
CA GLU A 16 9.13 -9.96 -2.16
C GLU A 16 8.38 -11.29 -2.33
N THR A 17 7.51 -11.39 -3.33
CA THR A 17 6.79 -12.63 -3.62
C THR A 17 7.74 -13.74 -4.05
N CYS A 18 8.74 -13.43 -4.87
CA CYS A 18 9.78 -14.39 -5.27
C CYS A 18 10.58 -14.89 -4.07
N THR A 19 10.99 -13.97 -3.19
CA THR A 19 11.70 -14.29 -1.96
C THR A 19 10.85 -15.17 -1.04
N LEU A 20 9.56 -14.85 -0.90
CA LEU A 20 8.62 -15.59 -0.06
C LEU A 20 8.39 -17.01 -0.57
N LEU A 21 8.17 -17.17 -1.87
CA LEU A 21 7.92 -18.46 -2.51
C LEU A 21 9.20 -19.26 -2.80
N ARG A 22 10.37 -18.64 -2.66
CA ARG A 22 11.69 -19.18 -3.06
C ARG A 22 11.71 -19.64 -4.53
N ILE A 23 11.14 -18.83 -5.42
CA ILE A 23 11.13 -19.09 -6.86
C ILE A 23 11.88 -18.00 -7.63
N PRO A 24 12.41 -18.31 -8.83
CA PRO A 24 12.99 -17.29 -9.71
C PRO A 24 11.94 -16.26 -10.15
N GLU A 25 12.36 -15.01 -10.30
CA GLU A 25 11.49 -13.91 -10.79
C GLU A 25 10.83 -14.24 -12.12
N GLN A 26 11.54 -14.89 -13.02
CA GLN A 26 11.01 -15.30 -14.33
C GLN A 26 9.80 -16.25 -14.20
N ALA A 27 9.80 -17.14 -13.21
CA ALA A 27 8.69 -18.07 -12.99
C ALA A 27 7.46 -17.31 -12.50
N LEU A 28 7.62 -16.41 -11.52
CA LEU A 28 6.52 -15.58 -11.04
C LEU A 28 5.98 -14.66 -12.15
N ARG A 29 6.87 -14.07 -12.95
CA ARG A 29 6.48 -13.24 -14.10
C ARG A 29 5.71 -14.03 -15.16
N ALA A 30 6.01 -15.31 -15.36
CA ALA A 30 5.21 -16.16 -16.24
C ALA A 30 3.78 -16.34 -15.70
N GLU A 31 3.60 -16.54 -14.40
CA GLU A 31 2.28 -16.64 -13.78
C GLU A 31 1.45 -15.37 -13.93
N VAL A 32 2.10 -14.22 -13.73
CA VAL A 32 1.50 -12.90 -13.95
C VAL A 32 1.15 -12.70 -15.42
N ALA A 33 2.08 -13.00 -16.34
CA ALA A 33 1.87 -12.85 -17.78
C ALA A 33 0.76 -13.78 -18.32
N ASN A 34 0.58 -14.94 -17.68
CA ASN A 34 -0.48 -15.90 -17.97
C ASN A 34 -1.81 -15.56 -17.27
N GLY A 35 -1.88 -14.46 -16.52
CA GLY A 35 -3.09 -14.01 -15.83
C GLY A 35 -3.51 -14.87 -14.63
N ARG A 36 -2.67 -15.83 -14.22
CA ARG A 36 -2.96 -16.72 -13.08
C ARG A 36 -2.74 -16.04 -11.74
N LEU A 37 -1.88 -15.03 -11.71
CA LEU A 37 -1.62 -14.22 -10.52
C LEU A 37 -1.94 -12.74 -10.81
N PRO A 38 -3.02 -12.21 -10.22
CA PRO A 38 -3.34 -10.79 -10.34
C PRO A 38 -2.22 -9.89 -9.81
N VAL A 39 -1.90 -8.85 -10.59
CA VAL A 39 -0.97 -7.79 -10.20
C VAL A 39 -1.63 -6.43 -10.33
N MET A 40 -1.35 -5.54 -9.39
CA MET A 40 -1.71 -4.13 -9.44
C MET A 40 -0.45 -3.29 -9.67
N ARG A 41 -0.53 -2.27 -10.54
CA ARG A 41 0.63 -1.43 -10.83
C ARG A 41 0.52 -0.10 -10.11
N ILE A 42 1.55 0.23 -9.33
CA ILE A 42 1.63 1.49 -8.58
C ILE A 42 2.94 2.16 -8.94
N GLY A 43 2.86 3.22 -9.74
CA GLY A 43 4.04 3.84 -10.34
C GLY A 43 4.83 2.84 -11.20
N ALA A 44 6.11 2.65 -10.86
CA ALA A 44 7.01 1.72 -11.54
C ALA A 44 6.98 0.30 -10.96
N GLU A 45 6.30 0.08 -9.83
CA GLU A 45 6.28 -1.20 -9.14
C GLU A 45 5.00 -2.00 -9.42
N GLU A 46 5.16 -3.30 -9.66
CA GLU A 46 4.07 -4.26 -9.67
C GLU A 46 3.92 -4.86 -8.27
N ARG A 47 2.68 -4.92 -7.79
CA ARG A 47 2.33 -5.45 -6.48
C ARG A 47 1.30 -6.56 -6.59
N ILE A 48 1.44 -7.56 -5.73
CA ILE A 48 0.58 -8.74 -5.60
C ILE A 48 -0.04 -8.69 -4.23
N ALA A 49 -1.37 -8.72 -4.13
CA ALA A 49 -2.00 -8.83 -2.81
C ALA A 49 -1.70 -10.21 -2.20
N LYS A 50 -1.42 -10.26 -0.90
CA LYS A 50 -1.21 -11.53 -0.18
C LYS A 50 -2.42 -12.45 -0.29
N SER A 51 -3.63 -11.89 -0.35
CA SER A 51 -4.87 -12.64 -0.59
C SER A 51 -4.86 -13.33 -1.95
N ASP A 52 -4.46 -12.62 -3.01
CA ASP A 52 -4.42 -13.14 -4.37
C ASP A 52 -3.31 -14.19 -4.51
N LEU A 53 -2.17 -13.94 -3.86
CA LEU A 53 -1.10 -14.92 -3.76
C LEU A 53 -1.55 -16.19 -3.02
N HIS A 54 -2.23 -16.04 -1.89
CA HIS A 54 -2.77 -17.18 -1.14
C HIS A 54 -3.78 -17.95 -1.97
N GLN A 55 -4.72 -17.26 -2.63
CA GLN A 55 -5.69 -17.88 -3.53
C GLN A 55 -5.00 -18.62 -4.68
N PHE A 56 -3.97 -18.02 -5.30
CA PHE A 56 -3.15 -18.65 -6.33
C PHE A 56 -2.47 -19.94 -5.83
N LEU A 57 -1.91 -19.93 -4.61
CA LEU A 57 -1.29 -21.11 -4.02
C LEU A 57 -2.31 -22.21 -3.72
N GLU A 58 -3.49 -21.86 -3.22
CA GLU A 58 -4.58 -22.81 -2.99
C GLU A 58 -5.11 -23.42 -4.31
N MET A 59 -5.21 -22.60 -5.36
CA MET A 59 -5.54 -23.08 -6.72
C MET A 59 -4.45 -23.98 -7.30
N SER A 60 -3.18 -23.67 -7.05
CA SER A 60 -2.04 -24.49 -7.52
C SER A 60 -1.94 -25.84 -6.81
N LYS A 61 -2.40 -25.93 -5.55
CA LYS A 61 -2.50 -27.21 -4.81
C LYS A 61 -3.64 -28.09 -5.30
N SER A 62 -4.69 -27.49 -5.87
CA SER A 62 -5.89 -28.19 -6.34
C SER A 62 -5.85 -28.52 -7.85
N GLN A 63 -4.94 -27.91 -8.62
CA GLN A 63 -4.75 -28.20 -10.05
C GLN A 63 -3.70 -29.28 -10.32
N GLY A 64 -3.94 -30.48 -9.81
CA GLY A 64 -3.61 -31.70 -10.54
C GLY A 64 -4.79 -32.04 -11.44
N HIS A 65 -4.71 -31.66 -12.73
CA HIS A 65 -5.70 -31.80 -13.81
C HIS A 65 -6.53 -30.55 -14.14
N GLY A 66 -6.38 -30.07 -15.38
CA GLY A 66 -7.52 -29.61 -16.17
C GLY A 66 -7.70 -28.10 -16.40
N GLN A 67 -7.13 -27.66 -17.52
CA GLN A 67 -7.63 -26.67 -18.47
C GLN A 67 -7.54 -25.15 -18.21
N SER A 68 -7.11 -24.51 -19.29
CA SER A 68 -6.73 -23.14 -19.52
C SER A 68 -7.96 -22.30 -19.88
N GLY A 69 -8.22 -21.24 -19.11
CA GLY A 69 -9.24 -20.24 -19.42
C GLY A 69 -8.61 -19.01 -20.05
N ASN A 70 -8.88 -18.81 -21.34
CA ASN A 70 -8.56 -17.60 -22.09
C ASN A 70 -9.32 -16.40 -21.52
N HIS A 71 -8.61 -15.44 -20.91
CA HIS A 71 -9.10 -14.07 -20.83
C HIS A 71 -8.09 -13.10 -21.44
N ALA A 72 -8.61 -12.32 -22.39
CA ALA A 72 -7.87 -11.51 -23.33
C ALA A 72 -7.07 -10.41 -22.64
N ARG A 73 -5.86 -10.23 -23.18
CA ARG A 73 -4.88 -9.20 -22.85
C ARG A 73 -5.42 -7.81 -23.17
N HIS A 74 -5.14 -6.85 -22.29
CA HIS A 74 -4.88 -5.47 -22.71
C HIS A 74 -3.55 -5.03 -22.09
N ALA A 75 -2.48 -5.18 -22.87
CA ALA A 75 -1.22 -4.50 -22.64
C ALA A 75 -1.39 -3.05 -23.09
N MET A 76 -1.43 -2.11 -22.15
CA MET A 76 -1.25 -0.70 -22.47
C MET A 76 -0.12 -0.15 -21.61
N GLN A 77 0.98 0.21 -22.29
CA GLN A 77 1.97 1.15 -21.81
C GLN A 77 1.26 2.45 -21.45
N ALA A 78 1.47 2.94 -20.23
CA ALA A 78 1.12 4.30 -19.89
C ALA A 78 2.23 4.95 -19.09
N THR A 79 2.89 5.89 -19.76
CA THR A 79 3.62 7.01 -19.21
C THR A 79 2.68 7.84 -18.35
N ALA A 80 2.78 7.74 -17.02
CA ALA A 80 2.02 8.58 -16.10
C ALA A 80 2.81 9.87 -15.81
N THR A 81 2.57 10.88 -16.64
CA THR A 81 2.81 12.28 -16.25
C THR A 81 1.67 12.71 -15.32
N ALA A 82 2.01 13.12 -14.11
CA ALA A 82 1.05 13.65 -13.13
C ALA A 82 0.49 15.01 -13.61
N LYS A 83 -0.59 14.98 -14.39
CA LYS A 83 -1.48 16.14 -14.60
C LYS A 83 -2.94 15.67 -14.65
N GLY A 84 -3.72 16.10 -13.65
CA GLY A 84 -5.18 16.04 -13.66
C GLY A 84 -5.78 14.70 -13.28
N PHE A 85 -5.71 14.31 -12.01
CA PHE A 85 -6.64 13.32 -11.47
C PHE A 85 -7.91 14.05 -11.00
N ASP A 86 -9.04 13.82 -11.67
CA ASP A 86 -10.36 14.24 -11.15
C ASP A 86 -10.75 13.25 -10.05
N LEU A 87 -10.35 13.57 -8.82
CA LEU A 87 -10.70 12.81 -7.62
C LEU A 87 -11.75 13.59 -6.84
N LYS A 88 -12.98 13.05 -6.81
CA LYS A 88 -14.06 13.56 -5.96
C LYS A 88 -14.28 12.58 -4.81
N LEU A 89 -14.01 13.05 -3.60
CA LEU A 89 -14.29 12.33 -2.37
C LEU A 89 -15.61 12.83 -1.77
N ALA A 90 -16.44 11.90 -1.33
CA ALA A 90 -17.61 12.16 -0.51
C ALA A 90 -17.40 11.56 0.88
N SER A 91 -18.09 12.09 1.89
CA SER A 91 -18.12 11.46 3.21
C SER A 91 -18.69 10.04 3.11
N GLY A 92 -17.99 9.08 3.70
CA GLY A 92 -18.40 7.69 3.82
C GLY A 92 -18.94 7.38 5.23
N LYS A 93 -19.47 6.16 5.40
CA LYS A 93 -19.87 5.66 6.72
C LYS A 93 -18.66 5.10 7.48
N PRO A 94 -18.65 5.18 8.82
CA PRO A 94 -17.70 4.43 9.65
C PRO A 94 -17.71 2.93 9.29
N PHE A 95 -16.56 2.28 9.39
CA PHE A 95 -16.43 0.87 9.05
C PHE A 95 -15.33 0.18 9.86
N ASP A 96 -15.42 -1.14 9.95
CA ASP A 96 -14.36 -1.97 10.52
C ASP A 96 -13.54 -2.59 9.40
N TYR A 97 -12.21 -2.57 9.55
CA TYR A 97 -11.30 -3.37 8.74
C TYR A 97 -10.70 -4.49 9.59
N ARG A 98 -10.57 -5.68 9.01
CA ARG A 98 -9.88 -6.81 9.63
C ARG A 98 -8.53 -7.00 8.95
N TRP A 99 -7.46 -6.79 9.70
CA TRP A 99 -6.09 -7.01 9.26
C TRP A 99 -5.78 -8.51 9.13
N PRO A 100 -4.72 -8.91 8.40
CA PRO A 100 -4.36 -10.32 8.22
C PRO A 100 -4.02 -11.06 9.52
N ASP A 101 -3.58 -10.33 10.55
CA ASP A 101 -3.34 -10.87 11.89
C ASP A 101 -4.64 -11.05 12.71
N ASN A 102 -5.80 -10.92 12.06
CA ASN A 102 -7.14 -10.95 12.61
C ASN A 102 -7.50 -9.79 13.55
N THR A 103 -6.62 -8.80 13.72
CA THR A 103 -6.95 -7.59 14.47
C THR A 103 -8.02 -6.81 13.73
N LYS A 104 -9.00 -6.29 14.47
CA LYS A 104 -10.04 -5.39 13.94
C LYS A 104 -9.65 -3.95 14.25
N GLU A 105 -9.68 -3.10 13.25
CA GLU A 105 -9.51 -1.66 13.41
C GLU A 105 -10.80 -0.95 12.99
N HIS A 106 -11.34 -0.13 13.90
CA HIS A 106 -12.53 0.67 13.65
C HIS A 106 -12.13 2.03 13.09
N HIS A 107 -12.62 2.37 11.90
CA HIS A 107 -12.47 3.69 11.30
C HIS A 107 -13.72 4.52 11.58
N ASN A 108 -13.58 5.51 12.46
CA ASN A 108 -14.67 6.36 12.93
C ASN A 108 -15.11 7.42 11.91
N GLU A 109 -14.22 7.75 10.97
CA GLU A 109 -14.49 8.66 9.85
C GLU A 109 -14.02 8.01 8.56
N ALA A 110 -14.74 8.23 7.47
CA ALA A 110 -14.37 7.72 6.17
C ALA A 110 -14.67 8.72 5.06
N TYR A 111 -13.87 8.68 3.99
CA TYR A 111 -14.14 9.33 2.72
C TYR A 111 -14.10 8.28 1.62
N VAL A 112 -14.99 8.37 0.66
CA VAL A 112 -15.12 7.41 -0.44
C VAL A 112 -15.15 8.13 -1.77
N GLY A 113 -14.60 7.50 -2.80
CA GLY A 113 -14.62 8.03 -4.15
C GLY A 113 -14.19 6.99 -5.16
N THR A 114 -13.96 7.44 -6.39
CA THR A 114 -13.39 6.60 -7.44
C THR A 114 -12.22 7.31 -8.08
N VAL A 115 -11.17 6.56 -8.40
CA VAL A 115 -10.03 7.06 -9.16
C VAL A 115 -9.94 6.32 -10.48
N ARG A 116 -9.80 7.08 -11.58
CA ARG A 116 -9.52 6.50 -12.90
C ARG A 116 -8.02 6.43 -13.08
N THR A 117 -7.51 5.22 -13.29
CA THR A 117 -6.12 4.95 -13.66
C THR A 117 -6.09 4.45 -15.10
N THR A 118 -4.90 4.17 -15.61
CA THR A 118 -4.70 3.52 -16.90
C THR A 118 -5.15 2.05 -16.89
N GLN A 119 -5.35 1.47 -15.69
CA GLN A 119 -5.81 0.09 -15.49
C GLN A 119 -7.33 -0.02 -15.31
N GLY A 120 -8.04 1.10 -15.13
CA GLY A 120 -9.49 1.11 -14.99
C GLY A 120 -9.98 2.13 -13.97
N VAL A 121 -11.23 1.94 -13.54
CA VAL A 121 -11.84 2.72 -12.47
C VAL A 121 -11.75 1.90 -11.19
N HIS A 122 -11.15 2.49 -10.16
CA HIS A 122 -10.95 1.85 -8.87
C HIS A 122 -11.76 2.58 -7.80
N SER A 123 -12.30 1.81 -6.86
CA SER A 123 -12.92 2.37 -5.66
C SER A 123 -11.83 2.81 -4.69
N LEU A 124 -11.96 4.03 -4.18
CA LEU A 124 -11.07 4.60 -3.18
C LEU A 124 -11.84 4.76 -1.87
N THR A 125 -11.24 4.37 -0.76
CA THR A 125 -11.75 4.63 0.58
C THR A 125 -10.62 5.12 1.46
N ILE A 126 -10.83 6.18 2.21
CA ILE A 126 -9.88 6.72 3.18
C ILE A 126 -10.53 6.55 4.54
N GLY A 127 -9.99 5.66 5.38
CA GLY A 127 -10.46 5.45 6.74
C GLY A 127 -9.57 6.20 7.73
N LEU A 128 -10.18 6.97 8.64
CA LEU A 128 -9.46 7.62 9.73
C LEU A 128 -9.79 6.94 11.05
N THR A 129 -8.78 6.86 11.92
CA THR A 129 -8.90 6.29 13.26
C THR A 129 -7.84 6.88 14.20
N GLU A 130 -7.77 6.40 15.43
CA GLU A 130 -6.72 6.70 16.40
C GLU A 130 -6.06 5.43 16.89
N ARG A 131 -4.73 5.39 16.85
CA ARG A 131 -3.93 4.25 17.34
C ARG A 131 -2.64 4.74 17.96
N GLU A 132 -2.12 4.00 18.92
CA GLU A 132 -0.79 4.28 19.46
C GLU A 132 0.28 4.12 18.38
N ALA A 133 1.12 5.14 18.24
CA ALA A 133 2.30 5.13 17.40
C ALA A 133 3.39 5.99 18.03
N ALA A 134 4.59 5.42 18.14
CA ALA A 134 5.71 6.03 18.84
C ALA A 134 5.36 6.48 20.28
N GLY A 135 4.67 5.63 21.04
CA GLY A 135 4.33 5.86 22.45
C GLY A 135 3.27 6.94 22.71
N LYS A 136 2.55 7.41 21.69
CA LYS A 136 1.45 8.39 21.84
C LYS A 136 0.25 7.94 21.02
N LEU A 137 -0.96 8.26 21.48
CA LEU A 137 -2.19 8.12 20.69
C LEU A 137 -2.18 9.16 19.56
N ARG A 138 -2.32 8.70 18.30
CA ARG A 138 -2.22 9.56 17.11
C ARG A 138 -3.33 9.26 16.14
N LYS A 139 -3.71 10.28 15.36
CA LYS A 139 -4.54 10.09 14.17
C LYS A 139 -3.84 9.16 13.20
N ARG A 140 -4.61 8.25 12.61
CA ARG A 140 -4.19 7.36 11.54
C ARG A 140 -5.11 7.56 10.35
N CYS A 141 -4.55 7.46 9.16
CA CYS A 141 -5.29 7.54 7.92
C CYS A 141 -4.83 6.38 7.03
N THR A 142 -5.74 5.48 6.71
CA THR A 142 -5.48 4.32 5.85
C THR A 142 -6.20 4.53 4.53
N VAL A 143 -5.44 4.50 3.44
CA VAL A 143 -5.98 4.62 2.09
C VAL A 143 -6.15 3.23 1.52
N PHE A 144 -7.39 2.90 1.17
CA PHE A 144 -7.80 1.65 0.55
C PHE A 144 -8.11 1.86 -0.92
N LEU A 145 -7.57 1.01 -1.78
CA LEU A 145 -7.91 0.91 -3.20
C LEU A 145 -8.55 -0.45 -3.44
N ASP A 146 -9.79 -0.49 -3.95
CA ASP A 146 -10.56 -1.72 -4.13
C ASP A 146 -10.63 -2.57 -2.85
N LYS A 147 -10.91 -1.88 -1.74
CA LYS A 147 -11.01 -2.44 -0.37
C LYS A 147 -9.69 -2.99 0.18
N ARG A 148 -8.55 -2.70 -0.46
CA ARG A 148 -7.22 -3.17 -0.06
C ARG A 148 -6.39 -2.01 0.50
N PRO A 149 -5.78 -2.12 1.68
CA PRO A 149 -4.96 -1.04 2.25
C PRO A 149 -3.68 -0.88 1.43
N MET A 150 -3.45 0.33 0.94
CA MET A 150 -2.33 0.67 0.06
C MET A 150 -1.24 1.44 0.80
N VAL A 151 -1.66 2.40 1.63
CA VAL A 151 -0.76 3.25 2.39
C VAL A 151 -1.43 3.65 3.70
N GLU A 152 -0.61 3.80 4.73
CA GLU A 152 -1.03 4.16 6.06
C GLU A 152 -0.21 5.35 6.53
N PHE A 153 -0.89 6.42 6.92
CA PHE A 153 -0.29 7.64 7.44
C PHE A 153 -0.49 7.74 8.96
N VAL A 154 0.43 8.44 9.61
CA VAL A 154 0.41 8.81 11.03
C VAL A 154 0.32 10.33 11.14
N GLY A 155 -0.51 10.83 12.04
CA GLY A 155 -0.53 12.25 12.39
C GLY A 155 0.77 12.68 13.07
N ALA A 156 1.34 13.79 12.60
CA ALA A 156 2.48 14.46 13.22
C ALA A 156 2.22 14.81 14.70
N ASP A 157 3.27 15.08 15.47
CA ASP A 157 3.18 15.50 16.87
C ASP A 157 2.28 16.73 17.07
N ASP A 158 2.27 17.64 16.10
CA ASP A 158 1.48 18.86 16.09
C ASP A 158 0.22 18.77 15.20
N PHE A 159 -0.25 17.56 14.89
CA PHE A 159 -1.35 17.30 13.93
C PHE A 159 -2.58 18.21 14.12
N LYS A 160 -2.95 18.52 15.37
CA LYS A 160 -4.10 19.40 15.67
C LYS A 160 -3.95 20.80 15.07
N ASN A 161 -2.72 21.29 14.93
CA ASN A 161 -2.40 22.60 14.38
C ASN A 161 -1.97 22.52 12.90
N SER A 162 -1.13 21.53 12.56
CA SER A 162 -0.51 21.43 11.24
C SER A 162 -1.35 20.67 10.22
N GLY A 163 -2.22 19.76 10.69
CA GLY A 163 -2.95 18.81 9.86
C GLY A 163 -2.04 17.85 9.09
N LEU A 164 -0.77 17.69 9.50
CA LEU A 164 0.21 16.91 8.76
C LEU A 164 0.14 15.41 9.04
N LEU A 165 0.07 14.65 7.96
CA LEU A 165 0.08 13.20 7.92
C LEU A 165 1.40 12.73 7.30
N VAL A 166 1.95 11.64 7.84
CA VAL A 166 3.29 11.15 7.52
C VAL A 166 3.28 9.65 7.28
N SER A 167 3.81 9.19 6.15
CA SER A 167 3.92 7.75 5.82
C SER A 167 5.34 7.41 5.42
N VAL A 168 5.96 6.46 6.13
CA VAL A 168 7.30 5.96 5.80
C VAL A 168 7.34 5.37 4.40
N ILE A 169 8.32 5.78 3.60
CA ILE A 169 8.56 5.25 2.25
C ILE A 169 9.21 3.88 2.38
N LYS A 170 8.62 2.88 1.73
CA LYS A 170 9.15 1.51 1.67
C LYS A 170 9.41 1.11 0.23
N LYS A 171 10.59 0.55 -0.02
CA LYS A 171 10.98 -0.09 -1.27
C LYS A 171 11.35 -1.54 -0.97
N ARG A 172 10.67 -2.51 -1.59
CA ARG A 172 10.89 -3.95 -1.34
C ARG A 172 10.87 -4.30 0.17
N ALA A 173 9.83 -3.88 0.87
CA ALA A 173 9.60 -4.02 2.32
C ALA A 173 10.63 -3.33 3.24
N LYS A 174 11.68 -2.70 2.69
CA LYS A 174 12.68 -1.95 3.44
C LYS A 174 12.34 -0.47 3.44
N GLN A 175 12.50 0.16 4.61
CA GLN A 175 12.35 1.61 4.72
C GLN A 175 13.51 2.31 3.99
N VAL A 176 13.22 3.43 3.33
CA VAL A 176 14.23 4.14 2.54
C VAL A 176 15.02 5.10 3.41
N SER A 177 16.33 4.89 3.50
CA SER A 177 17.24 5.74 4.28
C SER A 177 17.38 7.15 3.67
N PRO A 178 17.49 8.21 4.49
CA PRO A 178 17.76 9.56 4.01
C PRO A 178 19.04 9.66 3.17
N LEU A 179 20.03 8.79 3.42
CA LEU A 179 21.30 8.75 2.69
C LEU A 179 21.15 8.31 1.23
N VAL A 180 20.10 7.57 0.91
CA VAL A 180 19.82 7.08 -0.46
C VAL A 180 18.99 8.11 -1.24
N GLY A 181 18.27 8.99 -0.54
CA GLY A 181 17.30 9.91 -1.13
C GLY A 181 15.97 9.23 -1.50
N PRO A 182 14.95 10.04 -1.87
CA PRO A 182 13.65 9.52 -2.28
C PRO A 182 13.74 8.75 -3.60
N PRO A 183 13.01 7.63 -3.76
CA PRO A 183 12.87 6.98 -5.05
C PRO A 183 12.23 7.91 -6.10
N PRO A 184 12.55 7.80 -7.39
CA PRO A 184 12.05 8.70 -8.44
C PRO A 184 10.52 8.79 -8.52
N GLU A 185 9.79 7.74 -8.17
CA GLU A 185 8.33 7.71 -8.13
C GLU A 185 7.72 8.65 -7.08
N TYR A 186 8.52 9.12 -6.11
CA TYR A 186 8.13 10.14 -5.15
C TYR A 186 8.53 11.56 -5.57
N SER A 187 9.01 11.74 -6.81
CA SER A 187 9.27 13.07 -7.35
C SER A 187 8.02 13.93 -7.34
N GLY A 188 8.13 15.15 -6.80
CA GLY A 188 7.02 16.09 -6.64
C GLY A 188 6.20 15.92 -5.35
N PHE A 189 6.47 14.89 -4.54
CA PHE A 189 5.93 14.80 -3.18
C PHE A 189 6.83 15.56 -2.21
N ASN A 190 6.23 16.08 -1.13
CA ASN A 190 7.00 16.55 0.01
C ASN A 190 7.55 15.33 0.77
N VAL A 191 8.86 15.16 0.76
CA VAL A 191 9.56 14.02 1.39
C VAL A 191 10.61 14.53 2.35
N GLY A 192 10.65 13.93 3.53
CA GLY A 192 11.62 14.25 4.57
C GLY A 192 11.75 13.14 5.61
N PRO A 193 12.64 13.28 6.61
CA PRO A 193 12.80 12.30 7.67
C PRO A 193 11.53 12.17 8.52
N TYR A 194 11.07 10.93 8.75
CA TYR A 194 9.86 10.66 9.53
C TYR A 194 9.90 11.24 10.95
N ASN A 195 11.05 11.16 11.62
CA ASN A 195 11.25 11.59 13.00
C ASN A 195 11.26 13.12 13.18
N GLU A 196 11.29 13.92 12.12
CA GLU A 196 11.07 15.37 12.22
C GLU A 196 9.62 15.70 12.60
N TYR A 197 8.68 14.86 12.17
CA TYR A 197 7.25 15.07 12.32
C TYR A 197 6.61 14.18 13.40
N VAL A 198 7.15 12.97 13.59
CA VAL A 198 6.64 12.01 14.58
C VAL A 198 7.74 11.62 15.54
N LYS A 199 7.64 12.05 16.81
CA LYS A 199 8.62 11.79 17.87
C LYS A 199 8.11 10.78 18.89
N GLY A 200 9.02 9.94 19.37
CA GLY A 200 8.78 9.02 20.47
C GLY A 200 9.54 7.69 20.31
N PRO A 201 9.34 6.74 21.24
CA PRO A 201 9.99 5.43 21.18
C PRO A 201 9.75 4.75 19.83
N TYR A 202 10.81 4.21 19.22
CA TYR A 202 10.74 3.47 17.94
C TYR A 202 10.25 4.28 16.74
N ALA A 203 10.22 5.62 16.81
CA ALA A 203 9.98 6.46 15.64
C ALA A 203 11.04 6.18 14.56
N SER A 204 10.61 6.01 13.32
CA SER A 204 11.51 5.75 12.20
C SER A 204 12.42 6.96 11.94
N THR A 205 13.68 6.70 11.60
CA THR A 205 14.63 7.71 11.10
C THR A 205 14.70 7.75 9.57
N ASN A 206 13.84 6.97 8.89
CA ASN A 206 13.83 6.85 7.44
C ASN A 206 12.94 7.90 6.77
N LEU A 207 13.05 8.00 5.45
CA LEU A 207 12.26 8.93 4.65
C LEU A 207 10.76 8.59 4.71
N ALA A 208 9.95 9.63 4.68
CA ALA A 208 8.51 9.57 4.65
C ALA A 208 7.94 10.60 3.69
N VAL A 209 6.78 10.29 3.11
CA VAL A 209 5.92 11.30 2.45
C VAL A 209 5.18 12.08 3.53
N ILE A 210 5.17 13.41 3.37
CA ILE A 210 4.42 14.35 4.19
C ILE A 210 3.29 14.93 3.36
N CYS A 211 2.06 14.80 3.84
CA CYS A 211 0.89 15.40 3.23
C CYS A 211 0.07 16.17 4.26
N LYS A 212 -0.77 17.08 3.76
CA LYS A 212 -1.83 17.69 4.56
C LYS A 212 -3.07 16.80 4.49
N LYS A 213 -3.90 16.89 5.52
CA LYS A 213 -5.21 16.21 5.55
C LYS A 213 -6.21 16.70 4.49
N ASP A 214 -5.95 17.86 3.86
CA ASP A 214 -6.81 18.53 2.88
C ASP A 214 -6.16 18.52 1.49
#